data_AF-A0ABD0NFU6-F1
#
_entry.id   AF-A0ABD0NFU6-F1
#
_cell.length_a   1.000
_cell.length_b   1.000
_cell.length_c   1.000
_cell.angle_alpha   90.00
_cell.angle_beta   90.00
_cell.angle_gamma   90.00
#
_symmetry.space_group_name_H-M   'P 1'
#
loop_
_entity.id
_entity.type
_entity.pdbx_description
1 polymer ?
#
loop_
_entity_poly.entity_id
_entity_poly.type
_entity_poly.pdbx_seq_one_letter_code
_entity_poly.pdbx_strand_id
1 'polypeptide(L)'
;MIAFVSKGIIGKKHVGPGPVYPFDFAYTEETNSVLQVGRNITKIKLLVRKFFQSLKAERSETEEERPFFLYVAFHDPHRCGHSQPHLGMEKAEWGEFPIGSRSITPQIRS
;
A
#
# COMPACT_ATOMS: atom_id res chain seq x y z
N MET A 1 -1.53 19.26 -27.39
CA MET A 1 -0.46 18.75 -26.50
C MET A 1 -1.02 17.57 -25.74
N ILE A 2 -0.43 16.38 -25.89
CA ILE A 2 -0.69 15.29 -24.95
C ILE A 2 0.19 15.57 -23.74
N ALA A 3 -0.41 15.91 -22.61
CA ALA A 3 0.34 16.06 -21.37
C ALA A 3 0.85 14.67 -20.95
N PHE A 4 2.16 14.53 -20.77
CA PHE A 4 2.75 13.31 -20.24
C PHE A 4 2.46 13.26 -18.73
N VAL A 5 1.52 12.40 -18.33
CA VAL A 5 1.12 12.22 -16.92
C VAL A 5 1.80 10.96 -16.38
N SER A 6 2.58 11.09 -15.31
CA SER A 6 3.18 9.94 -14.63
C SER A 6 2.11 9.14 -13.88
N LYS A 7 1.95 7.85 -14.22
CA LYS A 7 0.89 7.00 -13.67
C LYS A 7 1.45 5.98 -12.68
N GLY A 8 0.94 6.02 -11.45
CA GLY A 8 1.28 5.09 -10.38
C GLY A 8 0.09 4.27 -9.88
N ILE A 9 0.32 3.02 -9.50
CA ILE A 9 -0.63 2.15 -8.79
C ILE A 9 0.03 1.47 -7.58
N ILE A 10 -0.64 1.49 -6.43
CA ILE A 10 -0.25 0.78 -5.22
C ILE A 10 -1.49 0.04 -4.69
N GLY A 11 -1.41 -1.28 -4.54
CA GLY A 11 -2.50 -2.10 -4.01
C GLY A 11 -3.07 -3.09 -5.01
N LYS A 12 -4.34 -3.46 -4.86
CA LYS A 12 -4.96 -4.51 -5.69
C LYS A 12 -5.36 -3.96 -7.07
N LYS A 13 -4.81 -4.50 -8.15
CA LYS A 13 -5.15 -4.12 -9.53
C LYS A 13 -6.39 -4.87 -10.01
N HIS A 14 -6.38 -6.20 -9.94
CA HIS A 14 -7.47 -7.11 -10.31
C HIS A 14 -8.03 -6.96 -11.72
N VAL A 15 -7.32 -6.25 -12.60
CA VAL A 15 -7.72 -6.01 -13.99
C VAL A 15 -6.56 -6.33 -14.92
N GLY A 16 -6.88 -6.87 -16.08
CA GLY A 16 -5.94 -7.20 -17.13
C GLY A 16 -6.59 -7.03 -18.52
N PRO A 17 -5.80 -7.13 -19.60
CA PRO A 17 -4.38 -7.49 -19.63
C PRO A 17 -3.45 -6.28 -19.39
N GLY A 18 -2.21 -6.55 -18.95
CA GLY A 18 -1.20 -5.53 -18.62
C GLY A 18 -1.01 -4.40 -19.65
N PRO A 19 -0.93 -4.69 -20.96
CA PRO A 19 -0.78 -3.66 -22.00
C PRO A 19 -1.93 -2.65 -22.09
N VAL A 20 -3.13 -2.99 -21.62
CA VAL A 20 -4.31 -2.11 -21.65
C VAL A 20 -4.35 -1.18 -20.43
N TYR A 21 -3.71 -1.58 -19.32
CA TYR A 21 -3.66 -0.82 -18.08
C TYR A 21 -2.21 -0.54 -17.65
N PRO A 22 -1.46 0.29 -18.41
CA PRO A 22 -0.05 0.57 -18.13
C PRO A 22 0.12 1.63 -17.04
N PHE A 23 0.99 1.31 -16.09
CA PHE A 23 1.47 2.19 -15.01
C PHE A 23 2.99 2.22 -15.02
N ASP A 24 3.57 3.40 -14.82
CA ASP A 24 5.02 3.63 -14.78
C ASP A 24 5.60 3.20 -13.42
N PHE A 25 4.81 3.37 -12.35
CA PHE A 25 5.12 2.93 -11.00
C PHE A 25 4.05 1.93 -10.52
N ALA A 26 4.38 0.65 -10.40
CA ALA A 26 3.40 -0.39 -10.07
C ALA A 26 3.85 -1.30 -8.91
N TYR A 27 3.10 -1.25 -7.80
CA TYR A 27 3.24 -2.16 -6.67
C TYR A 27 1.90 -2.85 -6.41
N THR A 28 1.67 -3.97 -7.11
CA THR A 28 0.39 -4.68 -7.14
C THR A 28 0.54 -6.14 -6.74
N GLU A 29 -0.57 -6.89 -6.72
CA GLU A 29 -0.57 -8.35 -6.52
C GLU A 29 0.19 -9.12 -7.62
N GLU A 30 0.48 -8.50 -8.76
CA GLU A 30 1.25 -9.11 -9.85
C GLU A 30 2.73 -9.30 -9.47
N THR A 31 3.25 -8.47 -8.55
CA THR A 31 4.68 -8.47 -8.15
C THR A 31 4.90 -8.51 -6.64
N ASN A 32 3.88 -8.25 -5.84
CA ASN A 32 3.97 -8.13 -4.39
C ASN A 32 2.80 -8.85 -3.71
N SER A 33 2.95 -9.18 -2.43
CA SER A 33 1.80 -9.67 -1.64
C SER A 33 0.74 -8.57 -1.49
N VAL A 34 -0.51 -8.89 -1.87
CA VAL A 34 -1.68 -8.00 -1.73
C VAL A 34 -1.92 -7.54 -0.28
N LEU A 35 -1.48 -8.32 0.71
CA LEU A 35 -1.55 -7.93 2.13
C LEU A 35 -0.62 -6.76 2.44
N GLN A 36 0.57 -6.79 1.83
CA GLN A 36 1.60 -5.80 2.05
C GLN A 36 1.35 -4.51 1.27
N VAL A 37 0.83 -4.59 0.04
CA VAL A 37 0.56 -3.40 -0.78
C VAL A 37 -0.88 -2.90 -0.70
N GLY A 38 -1.80 -3.71 -0.18
CA GLY A 38 -3.23 -3.37 -0.09
C GLY A 38 -3.80 -3.23 1.32
N ARG A 39 -3.09 -3.64 2.38
CA ARG A 39 -3.56 -3.52 3.78
C ARG A 39 -2.56 -2.88 4.74
N ASN A 40 -1.27 -3.18 4.58
CA ASN A 40 -0.23 -2.57 5.41
C ASN A 40 -0.06 -1.08 5.08
N ILE A 41 -0.80 -0.23 5.80
CA ILE A 41 -0.80 1.23 5.60
C ILE A 41 0.58 1.86 5.77
N THR A 42 1.44 1.27 6.61
CA THR A 42 2.83 1.73 6.78
C THR A 42 3.61 1.51 5.49
N LYS A 43 3.51 0.33 4.88
CA LYS A 43 4.17 0.06 3.59
C LYS A 43 3.57 0.89 2.47
N ILE A 44 2.25 1.04 2.42
CA ILE A 44 1.57 1.90 1.43
C ILE A 44 2.09 3.34 1.54
N LYS A 45 2.15 3.90 2.75
CA LYS A 45 2.72 5.23 3.02
C LYS A 45 4.16 5.36 2.52
N LEU A 46 5.00 4.35 2.75
CA LEU A 46 6.39 4.36 2.27
C LEU A 46 6.47 4.30 0.74
N LEU A 47 5.59 3.53 0.09
CA LEU A 47 5.52 3.46 -1.38
C LEU A 47 5.03 4.77 -1.99
N VAL A 48 4.03 5.42 -1.38
CA VAL A 48 3.57 6.76 -1.80
C VAL A 48 4.70 7.78 -1.67
N ARG A 49 5.47 7.75 -0.56
CA ARG A 49 6.66 8.60 -0.41
C ARG A 49 7.70 8.34 -1.50
N LYS A 50 7.94 7.06 -1.82
CA LYS A 50 8.88 6.66 -2.88
C LYS A 50 8.43 7.16 -4.25
N PHE A 51 7.14 7.10 -4.56
CA PHE A 51 6.58 7.64 -5.80
C PHE A 51 6.86 9.15 -5.95
N PHE A 52 6.59 9.95 -4.90
CA PHE A 52 6.90 11.38 -4.97
C PHE A 52 8.41 11.67 -5.06
N GLN A 53 9.25 10.81 -4.50
CA GLN A 53 10.70 10.93 -4.64
C GLN A 53 11.18 10.63 -6.06
N SER A 54 10.61 9.61 -6.73
CA SER A 54 10.95 9.32 -8.14
C SER A 54 10.52 10.45 -9.06
N LEU A 55 9.32 11.02 -8.87
CA LEU A 55 8.86 12.19 -9.62
C LEU A 55 9.79 13.40 -9.46
N LYS A 56 10.45 13.55 -8.30
CA LYS A 56 11.44 14.62 -8.07
C LYS A 56 12.79 14.30 -8.71
N ALA A 57 13.23 13.04 -8.65
CA ALA A 57 14.51 12.62 -9.20
C ALA A 57 14.55 12.65 -10.73
N GLU A 58 13.40 12.47 -11.39
CA GLU A 58 13.25 12.57 -12.84
C GLU A 58 13.22 14.01 -13.36
N ARG A 59 13.27 15.03 -12.47
CA ARG A 59 13.28 16.45 -12.85
C ARG A 59 14.69 16.89 -13.24
N SER A 60 14.80 17.51 -14.41
CA SER A 60 15.88 18.47 -14.70
C SER A 60 15.57 19.79 -14.01
N GLU A 61 16.61 20.56 -13.62
CA GLU A 61 16.47 21.89 -12.97
C GLU A 61 15.62 22.88 -13.79
N THR A 62 15.41 22.61 -15.08
CA THR A 62 14.70 23.46 -16.03
C THR A 62 13.29 22.97 -16.42
N GLU A 63 12.81 21.82 -15.93
CA GLU A 63 11.50 21.29 -16.32
C GLU A 63 10.37 21.70 -15.36
N GLU A 64 9.22 22.07 -15.95
CA GLU A 64 7.96 22.31 -15.25
C GLU A 64 7.50 21.07 -14.46
N GLU A 65 6.64 21.29 -13.46
CA GLU A 65 6.09 20.19 -12.65
C GLU A 65 5.20 19.28 -13.51
N ARG A 66 5.67 18.05 -13.75
CA ARG A 66 4.90 17.05 -14.49
C ARG A 66 3.68 16.62 -13.65
N PRO A 67 2.46 16.65 -14.22
CA PRO A 67 1.29 16.14 -13.54
C PRO A 67 1.41 14.64 -13.29
N PHE A 68 0.75 14.16 -12.23
CA PHE A 68 0.75 12.74 -11.89
C PHE A 68 -0.67 12.22 -11.64
N PHE A 69 -0.84 10.92 -11.83
CA PHE A 69 -2.02 10.17 -11.46
C PHE A 69 -1.58 9.01 -10.57
N LEU A 70 -2.00 9.00 -9.30
CA LEU A 70 -1.67 7.94 -8.35
C LEU A 70 -2.95 7.23 -7.87
N TYR A 71 -3.08 5.95 -8.17
CA TYR A 71 -4.19 5.11 -7.74
C TYR A 71 -3.78 4.23 -6.56
N VAL A 72 -4.35 4.51 -5.37
CA VAL A 72 -4.14 3.69 -4.16
C VAL A 72 -5.35 2.78 -3.97
N ALA A 73 -5.19 1.52 -4.38
CA ALA A 73 -6.25 0.52 -4.39
C ALA A 73 -6.18 -0.35 -3.13
N PHE A 74 -6.71 0.18 -2.02
CA PHE A 74 -6.80 -0.58 -0.78
C PHE A 74 -7.54 -1.91 -1.00
N HIS A 75 -7.02 -2.95 -0.37
CA HIS A 75 -7.68 -4.24 -0.30
C HIS A 75 -8.60 -4.34 0.92
N ASP A 76 -8.42 -3.49 1.94
CA ASP A 76 -9.41 -3.34 3.01
C ASP A 76 -10.70 -2.67 2.48
N PRO A 77 -11.89 -3.03 3.02
CA PRO A 77 -12.18 -4.03 4.06
C PRO A 77 -12.59 -5.40 3.47
N HIS A 78 -11.94 -5.88 2.40
CA HIS A 78 -12.34 -7.13 1.76
C HIS A 78 -12.31 -8.31 2.74
N ARG A 79 -13.33 -9.18 2.70
CA ARG A 79 -13.41 -10.39 3.55
C ARG A 79 -12.25 -11.33 3.26
N CYS A 80 -11.76 -12.05 4.28
CA CYS A 80 -10.64 -12.98 4.13
C CYS A 80 -10.85 -14.35 4.76
N GLY A 81 -12.06 -14.64 5.27
CA GLY A 81 -12.37 -15.90 5.93
C GLY A 81 -12.18 -17.16 5.06
N HIS A 82 -12.19 -17.04 3.72
CA HIS A 82 -11.96 -18.19 2.83
C HIS A 82 -10.47 -18.45 2.51
N SER A 83 -9.63 -17.41 2.52
CA SER A 83 -8.24 -17.52 2.06
C SER A 83 -7.23 -17.47 3.21
N GLN A 84 -7.58 -16.87 4.35
CA GLN A 84 -6.74 -16.82 5.54
C GLN A 84 -7.60 -16.81 6.82
N PRO A 85 -8.10 -17.99 7.24
CA PRO A 85 -9.06 -18.10 8.35
C PRO A 85 -8.50 -17.70 9.72
N HIS A 86 -7.17 -17.69 9.88
CA HIS A 86 -6.50 -17.36 11.15
C HIS A 86 -6.57 -15.88 11.56
N LEU A 87 -7.23 -15.00 10.76
CA LEU A 87 -7.23 -13.55 11.04
C LEU A 87 -8.61 -12.90 10.96
N GLY A 88 -9.63 -13.69 11.31
CA GLY A 88 -11.00 -13.21 11.45
C GLY A 88 -11.77 -12.97 10.14
N MET A 89 -13.06 -12.69 10.30
CA MET A 89 -14.02 -12.40 9.23
C MET A 89 -13.72 -11.04 8.55
N GLU A 90 -13.33 -10.07 9.35
CA GLU A 90 -12.75 -8.78 8.97
C GLU A 90 -11.35 -8.71 9.60
N LYS A 91 -10.34 -8.37 8.80
CA LYS A 91 -8.92 -8.41 9.17
C LYS A 91 -8.49 -7.24 10.06
N ALA A 92 -9.32 -6.85 11.03
CA ALA A 92 -8.96 -5.81 12.00
C ALA A 92 -7.70 -6.19 12.83
N GLU A 93 -7.48 -7.48 13.04
CA GLU A 93 -6.39 -8.02 13.90
C GLU A 93 -5.00 -8.05 13.22
N TRP A 94 -4.89 -7.77 11.91
CA TRP A 94 -3.59 -7.79 11.23
C TRP A 94 -2.71 -6.60 11.60
N GLY A 95 -1.63 -6.87 12.32
CA GLY A 95 -0.67 -5.84 12.73
C GLY A 95 -1.01 -5.18 14.06
N GLU A 96 -2.06 -5.63 14.75
CA GLU A 96 -2.26 -5.35 16.16
C GLU A 96 -1.20 -6.11 16.99
N PHE A 97 -0.66 -5.46 18.03
CA PHE A 97 0.17 -6.14 18.99
C PHE A 97 -0.71 -7.10 19.81
N PRO A 98 -0.29 -8.35 20.06
CA PRO A 98 -1.04 -9.23 20.94
C PRO A 98 -1.20 -8.57 22.31
N ILE A 99 -2.45 -8.39 22.74
CA ILE A 99 -2.77 -7.96 24.10
C ILE A 99 -2.39 -9.12 25.03
N GLY A 100 -1.14 -9.12 25.50
CA GLY A 100 -0.65 -10.20 26.37
C GLY A 100 0.82 -10.20 26.77
N SER A 101 1.70 -9.35 26.20
CA SER A 101 3.14 -9.41 26.52
C SER A 101 3.65 -8.41 27.56
N ARG A 102 2.77 -7.75 28.34
CA ARG A 102 3.18 -6.95 29.51
C ARG A 102 2.23 -7.10 30.68
N SER A 103 2.49 -8.08 31.55
CA SER A 103 2.01 -8.06 32.93
C SER A 103 2.77 -6.96 33.70
N ILE A 104 2.29 -5.73 33.66
CA ILE A 104 2.69 -4.71 34.64
C ILE A 104 1.59 -4.72 35.71
N THR A 105 1.57 -5.76 36.55
CA THR A 105 0.94 -5.66 37.86
C THR A 105 1.84 -4.79 38.74
N PRO A 106 1.37 -3.66 39.29
CA PRO A 106 2.13 -2.94 40.29
C PRO A 106 2.15 -3.80 41.56
N GLN A 107 3.30 -4.36 41.93
CA GLN A 107 3.50 -4.88 43.27
C GLN A 107 3.55 -3.69 44.23
N ILE A 108 2.40 -3.36 44.82
CA ILE A 108 2.35 -2.59 46.05
C ILE A 108 2.82 -3.54 47.15
N ARG A 109 4.04 -3.33 47.66
CA ARG A 109 4.51 -3.98 48.89
C ARG A 109 3.76 -3.35 50.07
N SER A 110 3.05 -4.18 50.83
CA SER A 110 2.64 -3.91 52.21
C SER A 110 3.80 -4.19 53.16
#